data_AF-A0A512M8W1-F1
#
_entry.id   AF-A0A512M8W1-F1
#
_cell.length_a   1.000
_cell.length_b   1.000
_cell.length_c   1.000
_cell.angle_alpha   90.00
_cell.angle_beta   90.00
_cell.angle_gamma   90.00
#
_symmetry.space_group_name_H-M   'P 1'
#
loop_
_entity.id
_entity.type
_entity.pdbx_description
1 polymer ?
#
loop_
_entity_poly.entity_id
_entity_poly.type
_entity_poly.pdbx_seq_one_letter_code
_entity_poly.pdbx_strand_id
1 'polypeptide(L)'
;MRTLITLLPAFLVATLWVSTSVLAQNEPAPINPAEAKAAFDKADRALNEAWAAAKKALDESDFNKLKEEQRAWLEYRDYLARSPLYTGASAQDELPLTAPEYLEAASHLSNERAVWLKGLIRAQEGEETLTGSWSDSYGGSIDIVQKGNQLHFVIQCVRGPTSHVGGLAGIATWNESIGWFSDKGRADKGDDPETNLSFIQRNQKLEIIGAHTSYYHGARAYFDGTYVKTANLDPKEQTKILKSAKDGEIPEE
;
A
#
# COMPACT_ATOMS: atom_id res chain seq x y z
N MET A 1 -43.47 47.74 -66.36
CA MET A 1 -44.19 46.47 -66.11
C MET A 1 -43.24 45.32 -66.40
N ARG A 2 -43.24 44.29 -65.53
CA ARG A 2 -42.55 42.99 -65.63
C ARG A 2 -41.06 42.98 -65.25
N THR A 3 -40.77 42.67 -63.98
CA THR A 3 -40.33 41.36 -63.40
C THR A 3 -38.84 41.11 -63.58
N LEU A 4 -38.07 41.39 -62.52
CA LEU A 4 -36.75 40.78 -62.28
C LEU A 4 -36.96 39.60 -61.32
N ILE A 5 -36.47 38.43 -61.72
CA ILE A 5 -36.47 37.18 -60.95
C ILE A 5 -35.20 37.18 -60.10
N THR A 6 -35.34 37.23 -58.78
CA THR A 6 -34.27 37.01 -57.80
C THR A 6 -34.32 35.56 -57.32
N LEU A 7 -33.27 34.79 -57.62
CA LEU A 7 -32.99 33.50 -57.00
C LEU A 7 -32.24 33.76 -55.69
N LEU A 8 -32.82 33.36 -54.56
CA LEU A 8 -32.19 33.33 -53.24
C LEU A 8 -31.90 31.86 -52.87
N PRO A 9 -30.69 31.50 -52.39
CA PRO A 9 -30.39 30.13 -52.00
C PRO A 9 -30.98 29.80 -50.62
N ALA A 10 -31.49 28.58 -50.49
CA ALA A 10 -31.98 28.02 -49.24
C ALA A 10 -30.82 27.81 -48.24
N PHE A 11 -30.85 28.53 -47.12
CA PHE A 11 -30.03 28.22 -45.95
C PHE A 11 -30.74 27.16 -45.11
N LEU A 12 -30.18 25.95 -45.10
CA LEU A 12 -30.56 24.86 -44.20
C LEU A 12 -29.82 25.09 -42.87
N VAL A 13 -30.51 25.56 -41.84
CA VAL A 13 -29.96 25.64 -40.47
C VAL A 13 -30.26 24.32 -39.77
N ALA A 14 -29.27 23.42 -39.75
CA ALA A 14 -29.28 22.25 -38.89
C ALA A 14 -28.78 22.65 -37.49
N THR A 15 -29.68 22.78 -36.53
CA THR A 15 -29.32 22.93 -35.11
C THR A 15 -28.80 21.60 -34.58
N LEU A 16 -27.47 21.46 -34.50
CA LEU A 16 -26.82 20.43 -33.70
C LEU A 16 -27.05 20.74 -32.22
N TRP A 17 -27.89 19.93 -31.58
CA TRP A 17 -27.94 19.82 -30.13
C TRP A 17 -26.70 19.03 -29.70
N VAL A 18 -25.68 19.75 -29.23
CA VAL A 18 -24.55 19.13 -28.53
C VAL A 18 -25.05 18.74 -27.15
N SER A 19 -25.44 17.48 -26.99
CA SER A 19 -25.65 16.88 -25.68
C SER A 19 -24.31 16.83 -24.96
N THR A 20 -24.05 17.81 -24.08
CA THR A 20 -22.99 17.72 -23.08
C THR A 20 -23.41 16.66 -22.07
N SER A 21 -23.10 15.40 -22.36
CA SER A 21 -23.12 14.34 -21.35
C SER A 21 -21.99 14.62 -20.37
N VAL A 22 -22.32 15.37 -19.32
CA VAL A 22 -21.52 15.46 -18.10
C VAL A 22 -21.37 14.02 -17.61
N LEU A 23 -20.12 13.54 -17.54
CA LEU A 23 -19.75 12.34 -16.81
C LEU A 23 -20.18 12.57 -15.35
N ALA A 24 -21.36 12.07 -14.98
CA ALA A 24 -21.69 11.84 -13.59
C ALA A 24 -20.68 10.79 -13.10
N GLN A 25 -19.65 11.25 -12.39
CA GLN A 25 -18.86 10.40 -11.53
C GLN A 25 -19.87 9.78 -10.56
N ASN A 26 -20.11 8.48 -10.67
CA ASN A 26 -20.95 7.77 -9.72
C ASN A 26 -20.31 7.96 -8.34
N GLU A 27 -20.92 8.78 -7.48
CA GLU A 27 -20.53 8.83 -6.08
C GLU A 27 -20.63 7.40 -5.52
N PRO A 28 -19.61 6.91 -4.79
CA PRO A 28 -19.68 5.60 -4.18
C PRO A 28 -20.93 5.52 -3.30
N ALA A 29 -21.62 4.39 -3.36
CA ALA A 29 -22.82 4.19 -2.56
C ALA A 29 -22.51 4.45 -1.08
N PRO A 30 -23.42 5.11 -0.33
CA PRO A 30 -23.19 5.43 1.07
C PRO A 30 -22.95 4.15 1.87
N ILE A 31 -21.92 4.17 2.73
CA ILE A 31 -21.54 3.03 3.58
C ILE A 31 -22.70 2.72 4.53
N ASN A 32 -23.15 1.46 4.53
CA ASN A 32 -24.16 1.00 5.47
C ASN A 32 -23.57 0.89 6.90
N PRO A 33 -24.06 1.65 7.89
CA PRO A 33 -23.50 1.66 9.24
C PRO A 33 -23.50 0.28 9.93
N ALA A 34 -24.53 -0.54 9.68
CA ALA A 34 -24.64 -1.86 10.28
C ALA A 34 -23.59 -2.83 9.71
N GLU A 35 -23.33 -2.74 8.40
CA GLU A 35 -22.30 -3.54 7.72
C GLU A 35 -20.90 -3.10 8.15
N ALA A 36 -20.63 -1.79 8.21
CA ALA A 36 -19.34 -1.25 8.67
C ALA A 36 -19.04 -1.70 10.10
N LYS A 37 -20.03 -1.62 10.99
CA LYS A 37 -19.89 -2.12 12.37
C LYS A 37 -19.63 -3.63 12.41
N ALA A 38 -20.39 -4.43 11.66
CA ALA A 38 -20.20 -5.87 11.62
C ALA A 38 -18.81 -6.26 11.07
N ALA A 39 -18.33 -5.54 10.06
CA ALA A 39 -16.98 -5.72 9.49
C ALA A 39 -15.90 -5.40 10.53
N PHE A 40 -16.03 -4.26 11.22
CA PHE A 40 -15.10 -3.87 12.28
C PHE A 40 -15.09 -4.87 13.44
N ASP A 41 -16.26 -5.28 13.95
CA ASP A 41 -16.36 -6.27 15.04
C ASP A 41 -15.70 -7.61 14.65
N LYS A 42 -15.81 -8.01 13.38
CA LYS A 42 -15.15 -9.20 12.84
C LYS A 42 -13.63 -9.03 12.77
N ALA A 43 -13.15 -7.89 12.27
CA ALA A 43 -11.73 -7.59 12.15
C ALA A 43 -11.06 -7.46 13.52
N ASP A 44 -11.70 -6.78 14.47
CA ASP A 44 -11.22 -6.63 15.85
C ASP A 44 -11.11 -8.00 16.55
N ARG A 45 -12.10 -8.90 16.34
CA ARG A 45 -12.00 -10.27 16.84
C ARG A 45 -10.81 -11.01 16.23
N ALA A 46 -10.60 -10.91 14.92
CA ALA A 46 -9.48 -11.55 14.24
C ALA A 46 -8.12 -11.02 14.72
N LEU A 47 -8.02 -9.71 14.98
CA LEU A 47 -6.85 -9.08 15.56
C LEU A 47 -6.57 -9.59 16.97
N ASN A 48 -7.60 -9.66 17.82
CA ASN A 48 -7.48 -10.18 19.19
C ASN A 48 -7.11 -11.68 19.23
N GLU A 49 -7.63 -12.48 18.30
CA GLU A 49 -7.24 -13.88 18.13
C GLU A 49 -5.77 -14.01 17.72
N ALA A 50 -5.31 -13.22 16.75
CA ALA A 50 -3.91 -13.20 16.32
C ALA A 50 -2.98 -12.71 17.43
N TRP A 51 -3.39 -11.71 18.20
CA TRP A 51 -2.69 -11.21 19.38
C TRP A 51 -2.53 -12.30 20.45
N ALA A 52 -3.62 -13.03 20.75
CA ALA A 52 -3.59 -14.14 21.71
C ALA A 52 -2.70 -15.29 21.22
N ALA A 53 -2.64 -15.56 19.92
CA ALA A 53 -1.71 -16.52 19.33
C ALA A 53 -0.26 -16.04 19.48
N ALA A 54 0.03 -14.76 19.22
CA ALA A 54 1.35 -14.19 19.38
C ALA A 54 1.87 -14.28 20.82
N LYS A 55 1.00 -14.01 21.80
CA LYS A 55 1.31 -14.18 23.23
C LYS A 55 1.73 -15.61 23.60
N LYS A 56 1.15 -16.61 22.94
CA LYS A 56 1.46 -18.03 23.22
C LYS A 56 2.75 -18.49 22.54
N ALA A 57 3.08 -17.91 21.39
CA ALA A 57 4.18 -18.36 20.55
C ALA A 57 5.52 -17.65 20.85
N LEU A 58 5.47 -16.38 21.26
CA LEU A 58 6.67 -15.59 21.53
C LEU A 58 7.13 -15.76 22.98
N ASP A 59 8.43 -15.63 23.21
CA ASP A 59 8.97 -15.49 24.56
C ASP A 59 8.52 -14.18 25.21
N GLU A 60 8.69 -14.10 26.54
CA GLU A 60 8.23 -12.94 27.31
C GLU A 60 8.90 -11.63 26.89
N SER A 61 10.20 -11.66 26.55
CA SER A 61 10.95 -10.47 26.16
C SER A 61 10.42 -9.92 24.83
N ASP A 62 10.27 -10.77 23.82
CA ASP A 62 9.82 -10.36 22.50
C ASP A 62 8.34 -10.01 22.48
N PHE A 63 7.50 -10.71 23.27
CA PHE A 63 6.11 -10.31 23.46
C PHE A 63 5.98 -8.96 24.19
N ASN A 64 6.89 -8.65 25.13
CA ASN A 64 6.92 -7.34 25.80
C ASN A 64 7.23 -6.20 24.83
N LYS A 65 8.17 -6.39 23.89
CA LYS A 65 8.41 -5.41 22.81
C LYS A 65 7.18 -5.27 21.91
N LEU A 66 6.58 -6.41 21.53
CA LEU A 66 5.40 -6.43 20.68
C LEU A 66 4.20 -5.71 21.32
N LYS A 67 4.07 -5.71 22.66
CA LYS A 67 3.05 -4.90 23.37
C LYS A 67 3.19 -3.41 23.11
N GLU A 68 4.40 -2.88 23.18
CA GLU A 68 4.62 -1.46 22.91
C GLU A 68 4.37 -1.15 21.43
N GLU A 69 4.85 -2.00 20.53
CA GLU A 69 4.55 -1.90 19.08
C GLU A 69 3.04 -1.92 18.81
N GLN A 70 2.28 -2.78 19.50
CA GLN A 70 0.83 -2.91 19.30
C GLN A 70 0.06 -1.70 19.82
N ARG A 71 0.50 -1.08 20.93
CA ARG A 71 -0.12 0.17 21.42
C ARG A 71 0.09 1.31 20.43
N ALA A 72 1.34 1.52 20.00
CA ALA A 72 1.65 2.52 18.99
C ALA A 72 0.88 2.28 17.68
N TRP A 73 0.73 1.02 17.28
CA TRP A 73 -0.05 0.66 16.10
C TRP A 73 -1.55 0.99 16.26
N LEU A 74 -2.16 0.75 17.42
CA LEU A 74 -3.57 1.10 17.67
C LEU A 74 -3.79 2.62 17.60
N GLU A 75 -2.86 3.40 18.17
CA GLU A 75 -2.88 4.86 18.05
C GLU A 75 -2.77 5.31 16.59
N TYR A 76 -1.87 4.70 15.82
CA TYR A 76 -1.73 4.96 14.38
C TYR A 76 -3.01 4.62 13.60
N ARG A 77 -3.60 3.44 13.86
CA ARG A 77 -4.86 3.01 13.24
C ARG A 77 -5.95 4.04 13.47
N ASP A 78 -6.14 4.45 14.73
CA ASP A 78 -7.20 5.38 15.10
C ASP A 78 -6.93 6.78 14.54
N TYR A 79 -5.67 7.22 14.52
CA TYR A 79 -5.27 8.46 13.87
C TYR A 79 -5.62 8.47 12.37
N LEU A 80 -5.31 7.40 11.63
CA LEU A 80 -5.67 7.30 10.21
C LEU A 80 -7.17 7.18 10.00
N ALA A 81 -7.83 6.24 10.69
CA ALA A 81 -9.24 5.95 10.48
C ALA A 81 -10.15 7.12 10.89
N ARG A 82 -9.70 8.01 11.79
CA ARG A 82 -10.44 9.23 12.16
C ARG A 82 -10.21 10.38 11.19
N SER A 83 -9.26 10.30 10.27
CA SER A 83 -9.00 11.36 9.31
C SER A 83 -9.98 11.32 8.12
N PRO A 84 -10.77 12.37 7.89
CA PRO A 84 -11.61 12.46 6.69
C PRO A 84 -10.80 12.41 5.39
N LEU A 85 -9.54 12.89 5.40
CA LEU A 85 -8.64 12.83 4.25
C LEU A 85 -8.23 11.41 3.89
N TYR A 86 -8.15 10.52 4.90
CA TYR A 86 -7.77 9.13 4.69
C TYR A 86 -8.97 8.30 4.24
N THR A 87 -10.13 8.55 4.87
CA THR A 87 -11.36 7.78 4.61
C THR A 87 -12.16 8.30 3.42
N GLY A 88 -11.85 9.49 2.91
CA GLY A 88 -12.66 10.16 1.89
C GLY A 88 -13.98 10.73 2.41
N ALA A 89 -14.17 10.76 3.74
CA ALA A 89 -15.40 11.26 4.35
C ALA A 89 -15.58 12.76 4.10
N SER A 90 -16.82 13.19 3.89
CA SER A 90 -17.19 14.60 3.79
C SER A 90 -17.32 15.24 5.19
N ALA A 91 -16.23 15.27 5.96
CA ALA A 91 -16.16 15.87 7.29
C ALA A 91 -14.95 16.81 7.40
N GLN A 92 -15.10 17.89 8.18
CA GLN A 92 -14.03 18.87 8.41
C GLN A 92 -13.13 18.50 9.60
N ASP A 93 -13.68 17.77 10.58
CA ASP A 93 -13.01 17.38 11.81
C ASP A 93 -12.82 15.86 11.90
N GLU A 94 -12.07 15.40 12.91
CA GLU A 94 -11.88 13.98 13.19
C GLU A 94 -13.21 13.23 13.30
N LEU A 95 -13.31 12.10 12.61
CA LEU A 95 -14.48 11.25 12.67
C LEU A 95 -14.64 10.66 14.08
N PRO A 96 -15.88 10.51 14.57
CA PRO A 96 -16.17 9.75 15.78
C PRO A 96 -15.90 8.25 15.54
N LEU A 97 -15.55 7.52 16.59
CA LEU A 97 -15.25 6.07 16.53
C LEU A 97 -16.44 5.19 16.09
N THR A 98 -17.62 5.78 15.94
CA THR A 98 -18.85 5.12 15.51
C THR A 98 -19.25 5.50 14.07
N ALA A 99 -18.50 6.40 13.41
CA ALA A 99 -18.77 6.75 12.01
C ALA A 99 -18.55 5.52 11.10
N PRO A 100 -19.42 5.26 10.12
CA PRO A 100 -19.25 4.14 9.19
C PRO A 100 -17.89 4.16 8.47
N GLU A 101 -17.42 5.32 8.03
CA GLU A 101 -16.14 5.53 7.34
C GLU A 101 -14.95 5.20 8.26
N TYR A 102 -15.04 5.58 9.54
CA TYR A 102 -14.04 5.18 10.53
C TYR A 102 -14.01 3.67 10.71
N LEU A 103 -15.18 3.04 10.87
CA LEU A 103 -15.30 1.60 11.13
C LEU A 103 -14.79 0.78 9.94
N GLU A 104 -15.06 1.22 8.72
CA GLU A 104 -14.53 0.59 7.50
C GLU A 104 -13.00 0.67 7.45
N ALA A 105 -12.42 1.87 7.59
CA ALA A 105 -10.98 2.07 7.57
C ALA A 105 -10.27 1.30 8.70
N ALA A 106 -10.80 1.39 9.92
CA ALA A 106 -10.26 0.67 11.07
C ALA A 106 -10.38 -0.85 10.91
N SER A 107 -11.43 -1.35 10.25
CA SER A 107 -11.60 -2.77 9.91
C SER A 107 -10.50 -3.23 8.95
N HIS A 108 -10.23 -2.47 7.88
CA HIS A 108 -9.19 -2.81 6.91
C HIS A 108 -7.81 -2.89 7.57
N LEU A 109 -7.41 -1.84 8.29
CA LEU A 109 -6.14 -1.79 9.01
C LEU A 109 -6.01 -2.92 10.05
N SER A 110 -7.09 -3.23 10.77
CA SER A 110 -7.09 -4.33 11.75
C SER A 110 -6.91 -5.71 11.11
N ASN A 111 -7.48 -5.93 9.92
CA ASN A 111 -7.26 -7.16 9.17
C ASN A 111 -5.79 -7.28 8.73
N GLU A 112 -5.20 -6.21 8.19
CA GLU A 112 -3.78 -6.22 7.79
C GLU A 112 -2.86 -6.53 8.98
N ARG A 113 -3.10 -5.90 10.13
CA ARG A 113 -2.34 -6.18 11.35
C ARG A 113 -2.54 -7.60 11.87
N ALA A 114 -3.75 -8.15 11.76
CA ALA A 114 -4.00 -9.55 12.13
C ALA A 114 -3.21 -10.51 11.24
N VAL A 115 -3.11 -10.22 9.93
CA VAL A 115 -2.27 -10.99 8.99
C VAL A 115 -0.79 -10.83 9.34
N TRP A 116 -0.35 -9.62 9.64
CA TRP A 116 1.04 -9.34 10.07
C TRP A 116 1.42 -10.12 11.32
N LEU A 117 0.57 -10.14 12.36
CA LEU A 117 0.81 -10.89 13.59
C LEU A 117 0.88 -12.41 13.35
N LYS A 118 0.04 -12.93 12.46
CA LYS A 118 0.09 -14.34 12.05
C LYS A 118 1.37 -14.67 11.29
N GLY A 119 1.82 -13.79 10.40
CA GLY A 119 3.09 -13.91 9.70
C GLY A 119 4.27 -13.91 10.67
N LEU A 120 4.22 -13.06 11.72
CA LEU A 120 5.30 -12.91 12.68
C LEU A 120 5.56 -14.22 13.41
N ILE A 121 4.52 -14.97 13.75
CA ILE A 121 4.65 -16.22 14.51
C ILE A 121 4.64 -17.48 13.63
N ARG A 122 4.69 -17.31 12.30
CA ARG A 122 4.71 -18.44 11.39
C ARG A 122 6.05 -19.17 11.52
N ALA A 123 5.99 -20.48 11.74
CA ALA A 123 7.18 -21.33 11.67
C ALA A 123 7.76 -21.26 10.25
N GLN A 124 9.05 -20.97 10.14
CA GLN A 124 9.77 -20.96 8.85
C GLN A 124 10.29 -22.35 8.46
N GLU A 125 9.75 -23.42 9.05
CA GLU A 125 10.16 -24.79 8.71
C GLU A 125 9.96 -25.03 7.20
N GLY A 126 11.07 -25.12 6.47
CA GLY A 126 11.10 -25.33 5.01
C GLY A 126 11.02 -24.06 4.14
N GLU A 127 10.95 -22.84 4.71
CA GLU A 127 11.06 -21.61 3.91
C GLU A 127 12.52 -21.24 3.68
N GLU A 128 13.13 -21.81 2.64
CA GLU A 128 14.54 -21.56 2.30
C GLU A 128 14.80 -20.19 1.64
N THR A 129 13.75 -19.41 1.34
CA THR A 129 13.89 -18.15 0.59
C THR A 129 13.00 -17.02 1.10
N LEU A 130 13.43 -15.78 0.86
CA LEU A 130 12.65 -14.57 1.12
C LEU A 130 11.48 -14.35 0.14
N THR A 131 11.27 -15.26 -0.81
CA THR A 131 10.23 -15.11 -1.84
C THR A 131 8.85 -15.04 -1.20
N GLY A 132 8.12 -13.95 -1.45
CA GLY A 132 6.81 -13.70 -0.85
C GLY A 132 6.41 -12.23 -0.82
N SER A 133 5.21 -11.99 -0.32
CA SER A 133 4.73 -10.66 0.05
C SER A 133 5.01 -10.40 1.52
N TRP A 134 5.49 -9.21 1.81
CA TRP A 134 5.82 -8.75 3.14
C TRP A 134 5.15 -7.41 3.41
N SER A 135 4.77 -7.17 4.66
CA SER A 135 4.15 -5.92 5.09
C SER A 135 4.74 -5.44 6.40
N ASP A 136 4.75 -4.12 6.61
CA ASP A 136 5.09 -3.52 7.91
C ASP A 136 3.87 -3.22 8.79
N SER A 137 2.64 -3.45 8.29
CA SER A 137 1.34 -3.11 8.92
C SER A 137 1.08 -1.61 9.16
N TYR A 138 1.91 -0.73 8.62
CA TYR A 138 1.76 0.73 8.65
C TYR A 138 1.47 1.31 7.25
N GLY A 139 1.07 0.47 6.29
CA GLY A 139 0.84 0.85 4.89
C GLY A 139 2.04 0.63 3.95
N GLY A 140 3.07 -0.09 4.39
CA GLY A 140 4.22 -0.48 3.59
C GLY A 140 4.11 -1.93 3.18
N SER A 141 4.38 -2.20 1.91
CA SER A 141 4.43 -3.55 1.34
C SER A 141 5.70 -3.75 0.52
N ILE A 142 6.21 -4.98 0.52
CA ILE A 142 7.29 -5.38 -0.36
C ILE A 142 7.07 -6.81 -0.86
N ASP A 143 7.08 -6.96 -2.17
CA ASP A 143 7.09 -8.27 -2.83
C ASP A 143 8.51 -8.60 -3.25
N ILE A 144 8.96 -9.81 -2.92
CA ILE A 144 10.33 -10.28 -3.17
C ILE A 144 10.29 -11.60 -3.94
N VAL A 145 11.16 -11.73 -4.93
CA VAL A 145 11.55 -13.00 -5.55
C VAL A 145 13.06 -13.17 -5.38
N GLN A 146 13.46 -14.16 -4.59
CA GLN A 146 14.87 -14.47 -4.40
C GLN A 146 15.38 -15.40 -5.51
N LYS A 147 16.47 -15.01 -6.18
CA LYS A 147 17.17 -15.84 -7.18
C LYS A 147 18.66 -15.88 -6.87
N GLY A 148 19.10 -16.99 -6.27
CA GLY A 148 20.48 -17.11 -5.77
C GLY A 148 20.80 -15.98 -4.80
N ASN A 149 21.83 -15.20 -5.13
CA ASN A 149 22.32 -14.07 -4.32
C ASN A 149 21.68 -12.73 -4.71
N GLN A 150 20.45 -12.75 -5.21
CA GLN A 150 19.71 -11.57 -5.62
C GLN A 150 18.30 -11.57 -5.03
N LEU A 151 17.85 -10.40 -4.57
CA LEU A 151 16.45 -10.12 -4.27
C LEU A 151 15.89 -9.23 -5.39
N HIS A 152 15.00 -9.77 -6.20
CA HIS A 152 14.18 -8.97 -7.10
C HIS A 152 12.99 -8.46 -6.30
N PHE A 153 12.82 -7.15 -6.20
CA PHE A 153 11.80 -6.59 -5.32
C PHE A 153 10.99 -5.47 -5.98
N VAL A 154 9.78 -5.31 -5.46
CA VAL A 154 8.94 -4.12 -5.60
C VAL A 154 8.53 -3.71 -4.20
N ILE A 155 8.92 -2.53 -3.75
CA ILE A 155 8.51 -1.93 -2.47
C ILE A 155 7.58 -0.76 -2.73
N GLN A 156 6.46 -0.72 -2.01
CA GLN A 156 5.47 0.33 -2.08
C GLN A 156 5.12 0.80 -0.66
N CYS A 157 4.69 2.06 -0.55
CA CYS A 157 4.12 2.54 0.69
C CYS A 157 3.02 3.57 0.45
N VAL A 158 2.05 3.58 1.35
CA VAL A 158 1.03 4.62 1.52
C VAL A 158 1.08 5.07 2.97
N ARG A 159 1.46 6.33 3.22
CA ARG A 159 1.69 6.85 4.57
C ARG A 159 0.84 8.07 4.89
N GLY A 160 0.41 8.11 6.15
CA GLY A 160 -0.25 9.26 6.73
C GLY A 160 -1.67 9.50 6.21
N PRO A 161 -2.37 10.50 6.79
CA PRO A 161 -3.78 10.74 6.51
C PRO A 161 -4.05 11.27 5.10
N THR A 162 -3.03 11.78 4.42
CA THR A 162 -3.08 12.30 3.04
C THR A 162 -2.62 11.28 2.00
N SER A 163 -2.41 10.02 2.42
CA SER A 163 -2.07 8.89 1.55
C SER A 163 -0.89 9.19 0.63
N HIS A 164 0.21 9.70 1.19
CA HIS A 164 1.42 9.90 0.41
C HIS A 164 1.96 8.55 -0.07
N VAL A 165 2.12 8.43 -1.38
CA VAL A 165 2.52 7.19 -2.03
C VAL A 165 4.00 7.19 -2.37
N GLY A 166 4.60 6.00 -2.38
CA GLY A 166 5.95 5.77 -2.87
C GLY A 166 6.08 4.39 -3.48
N GLY A 167 6.96 4.25 -4.45
CA GLY A 167 7.21 2.99 -5.14
C GLY A 167 8.64 2.92 -5.67
N LEU A 168 9.30 1.80 -5.41
CA LEU A 168 10.61 1.49 -5.97
C LEU A 168 10.69 -0.01 -6.34
N ALA A 169 11.18 -0.30 -7.54
CA ALA A 169 11.49 -1.66 -7.97
C ALA A 169 12.98 -1.78 -8.28
N GLY A 170 13.57 -2.94 -7.99
CA GLY A 170 14.99 -3.14 -8.25
C GLY A 170 15.51 -4.53 -7.90
N ILE A 171 16.82 -4.68 -8.04
CA ILE A 171 17.53 -5.92 -7.71
C ILE A 171 18.57 -5.60 -6.65
N ALA A 172 18.40 -6.15 -5.46
CA ALA A 172 19.40 -6.07 -4.40
C ALA A 172 20.35 -7.27 -4.48
N THR A 173 21.63 -7.07 -4.20
CA THR A 173 22.53 -8.18 -3.88
C THR A 173 22.16 -8.77 -2.52
N TRP A 174 22.30 -10.07 -2.33
CA TRP A 174 21.91 -10.79 -1.11
C TRP A 174 23.01 -11.73 -0.62
N ASN A 175 23.28 -11.73 0.68
CA ASN A 175 24.27 -12.61 1.32
C ASN A 175 23.70 -13.45 2.48
N GLU A 176 22.46 -13.95 2.31
CA GLU A 176 21.71 -14.78 3.28
C GLU A 176 21.13 -14.02 4.48
N SER A 177 21.71 -12.89 4.89
CA SER A 177 21.20 -12.10 6.02
C SER A 177 21.12 -10.60 5.75
N ILE A 178 21.92 -10.09 4.81
CA ILE A 178 21.98 -8.68 4.45
C ILE A 178 21.89 -8.54 2.93
N GLY A 179 21.13 -7.54 2.49
CA GLY A 179 21.03 -7.14 1.11
C GLY A 179 21.24 -5.66 0.91
N TRP A 180 21.69 -5.32 -0.29
CA TRP A 180 21.97 -3.94 -0.67
C TRP A 180 21.46 -3.67 -2.08
N PHE A 181 20.68 -2.61 -2.20
CA PHE A 181 20.27 -2.02 -3.46
C PHE A 181 20.84 -0.61 -3.58
N SER A 182 21.25 -0.27 -4.80
CA SER A 182 21.62 1.07 -5.22
C SER A 182 21.00 1.34 -6.58
N ASP A 183 20.45 2.55 -6.76
CA ASP A 183 19.95 3.02 -8.05
C ASP A 183 21.04 3.68 -8.91
N LYS A 184 22.31 3.57 -8.53
CA LYS A 184 23.44 4.19 -9.22
C LYS A 184 23.45 3.87 -10.71
N GLY A 185 23.54 4.91 -11.53
CA GLY A 185 23.61 4.79 -12.99
C GLY A 185 22.25 4.73 -13.69
N ARG A 186 21.14 4.87 -12.95
CA ARG A 186 19.82 5.09 -13.56
C ARG A 186 19.75 6.46 -14.23
N ALA A 187 19.40 6.46 -15.52
CA ALA A 187 19.43 7.64 -16.36
C ALA A 187 18.30 8.65 -16.06
N ASP A 188 17.22 8.20 -15.43
CA ASP A 188 16.02 8.99 -15.13
C ASP A 188 16.18 9.95 -13.93
N LYS A 189 17.19 9.73 -13.07
CA LYS A 189 17.38 10.53 -11.84
C LYS A 189 18.07 11.88 -12.00
N GLY A 190 18.64 12.19 -13.16
CA GLY A 190 19.37 13.44 -13.34
C GLY A 190 20.44 13.67 -12.25
N ASP A 191 20.31 14.77 -11.50
CA ASP A 191 21.26 15.20 -10.45
C ASP A 191 20.89 14.72 -9.03
N ASP A 192 19.82 13.94 -8.86
CA ASP A 192 19.42 13.46 -7.53
C ASP A 192 20.48 12.50 -6.92
N PRO A 193 20.75 12.60 -5.61
CA PRO A 193 21.73 11.75 -4.94
C PRO A 193 21.34 10.27 -5.01
N GLU A 194 22.32 9.38 -5.07
CA GLU A 194 22.14 7.91 -5.12
C GLU A 194 21.21 7.40 -4.01
N THR A 195 20.12 6.72 -4.38
CA THR A 195 19.22 6.04 -3.46
C THR A 195 19.79 4.69 -3.10
N ASN A 196 19.77 4.37 -1.81
CA ASN A 196 20.19 3.07 -1.32
C ASN A 196 19.11 2.46 -0.42
N LEU A 197 18.91 1.15 -0.54
CA LEU A 197 18.13 0.38 0.42
C LEU A 197 18.99 -0.74 1.01
N SER A 198 18.98 -0.85 2.33
CA SER A 198 19.50 -2.01 3.06
C SER A 198 18.35 -2.95 3.40
N PHE A 199 18.59 -4.24 3.22
CA PHE A 199 17.68 -5.33 3.59
C PHE A 199 18.36 -6.10 4.72
N ILE A 200 17.80 -6.17 5.91
CA ILE A 200 18.44 -6.81 7.06
C ILE A 200 17.48 -7.84 7.63
N GLN A 201 17.79 -9.13 7.47
CA GLN A 201 16.99 -10.20 8.03
C GLN A 201 17.37 -10.43 9.50
N ARG A 202 16.39 -10.35 10.38
CA ARG A 202 16.50 -10.65 11.82
C ARG A 202 15.33 -11.52 12.22
N ASN A 203 15.56 -12.80 12.49
CA ASN A 203 14.49 -13.76 12.80
C ASN A 203 13.43 -13.77 11.68
N GLN A 204 12.14 -13.65 12.01
CA GLN A 204 11.03 -13.58 11.03
C GLN A 204 10.81 -12.18 10.45
N LYS A 205 11.67 -11.21 10.76
CA LYS A 205 11.53 -9.80 10.36
C LYS A 205 12.57 -9.44 9.29
N LEU A 206 12.15 -8.64 8.31
CA LEU A 206 13.01 -7.99 7.33
C LEU A 206 13.00 -6.48 7.60
N GLU A 207 14.10 -5.97 8.11
CA GLU A 207 14.28 -4.54 8.35
C GLU A 207 14.77 -3.87 7.06
N ILE A 208 14.07 -2.80 6.65
CA ILE A 208 14.43 -1.97 5.51
C ILE A 208 14.90 -0.62 6.04
N ILE A 209 16.05 -0.16 5.54
CA ILE A 209 16.61 1.16 5.83
C ILE A 209 16.93 1.86 4.51
N GLY A 210 16.37 3.05 4.32
CA GLY A 210 16.53 3.85 3.12
C GLY A 210 17.49 5.03 3.30
N ALA A 211 18.24 5.35 2.26
CA ALA A 211 18.99 6.59 2.16
C ALA A 211 18.68 7.29 0.83
N HIS A 212 18.40 8.60 0.88
CA HIS A 212 18.07 9.44 -0.28
C HIS A 212 16.89 8.93 -1.13
N THR A 213 15.87 8.36 -0.50
CA THR A 213 14.72 7.73 -1.18
C THR A 213 13.70 8.72 -1.72
N SER A 214 13.85 10.02 -1.48
CA SER A 214 12.84 11.06 -1.75
C SER A 214 12.44 11.20 -3.22
N TYR A 215 13.29 10.77 -4.15
CA TYR A 215 12.93 10.71 -5.57
C TYR A 215 11.78 9.73 -5.86
N TYR A 216 11.66 8.67 -5.06
CA TYR A 216 10.72 7.56 -5.29
C TYR A 216 9.43 7.65 -4.48
N HIS A 217 9.23 8.72 -3.71
CA HIS A 217 8.07 8.81 -2.83
C HIS A 217 7.65 10.25 -2.53
N GLY A 218 6.37 10.43 -2.23
CA GLY A 218 5.83 11.72 -1.77
C GLY A 218 6.39 12.14 -0.42
N ALA A 219 6.06 13.37 -0.02
CA ALA A 219 6.39 13.86 1.33
C ALA A 219 5.88 12.88 2.39
N ARG A 220 6.69 12.52 3.39
CA ARG A 220 6.30 11.62 4.49
C ARG A 220 5.95 10.17 4.10
N ALA A 221 6.14 9.78 2.83
CA ALA A 221 6.18 8.37 2.46
C ALA A 221 7.60 7.86 2.73
N TYR A 222 7.75 6.76 3.47
CA TYR A 222 9.05 6.20 3.80
C TYR A 222 9.00 4.69 3.62
N PHE A 223 10.07 4.14 3.03
CA PHE A 223 10.26 2.70 2.85
C PHE A 223 10.84 2.04 4.10
N ASP A 224 11.42 2.82 5.01
CA ASP A 224 11.97 2.34 6.27
C ASP A 224 10.89 1.65 7.12
N GLY A 225 11.22 0.48 7.65
CA GLY A 225 10.26 -0.30 8.41
C GLY A 225 10.72 -1.71 8.73
N THR A 226 9.91 -2.39 9.54
CA THR A 226 10.08 -3.79 9.88
C THR A 226 8.98 -4.61 9.22
N TYR A 227 9.36 -5.36 8.21
CA TYR A 227 8.46 -6.13 7.38
C TYR A 227 8.39 -7.58 7.84
N VAL A 228 7.21 -8.17 7.72
CA VAL A 228 6.94 -9.58 8.03
C VAL A 228 6.27 -10.22 6.83
N LYS A 229 6.66 -11.45 6.48
CA LYS A 229 6.11 -12.18 5.34
C LYS A 229 4.66 -12.57 5.59
N THR A 230 3.73 -11.97 4.86
CA THR A 230 2.29 -12.14 5.02
C THR A 230 1.68 -13.14 4.04
N ALA A 231 2.30 -13.35 2.87
CA ALA A 231 1.83 -14.29 1.86
C ALA A 231 2.97 -14.88 1.00
N ASN A 232 2.65 -15.95 0.28
CA ASN A 232 3.49 -16.47 -0.79
C ASN A 232 3.04 -15.87 -2.13
N LEU A 233 4.00 -15.64 -3.03
CA LEU A 233 3.71 -15.19 -4.40
C LEU A 233 3.45 -16.39 -5.31
N ASP A 234 2.37 -16.33 -6.09
CA ASP A 234 2.10 -17.29 -7.16
C ASP A 234 3.07 -17.08 -8.34
N PRO A 235 3.19 -18.05 -9.28
CA PRO A 235 4.13 -17.94 -10.39
C PRO A 235 3.92 -16.72 -11.32
N LYS A 236 2.67 -16.26 -11.46
CA LYS A 236 2.33 -15.09 -12.28
C LYS A 236 2.79 -13.81 -11.58
N GLU A 237 2.56 -13.71 -10.27
CA GLU A 237 3.04 -12.61 -9.43
C GLU A 237 4.57 -12.56 -9.45
N GLN A 238 5.25 -13.70 -9.24
CA GLN A 238 6.71 -13.76 -9.31
C GLN A 238 7.25 -13.26 -10.66
N THR A 239 6.58 -13.61 -11.77
CA THR A 239 6.96 -13.13 -13.10
C THR A 239 6.83 -11.61 -13.23
N LYS A 240 5.76 -11.03 -12.67
CA LYS A 240 5.58 -9.56 -12.63
C LYS A 240 6.71 -8.90 -11.85
N ILE A 241 7.01 -9.39 -10.65
CA ILE A 241 8.08 -8.84 -9.80
C ILE A 241 9.45 -8.93 -10.49
N LEU A 242 9.76 -10.05 -11.12
CA LEU A 242 11.00 -10.22 -11.87
C LEU A 242 11.15 -9.22 -13.02
N LYS A 243 10.05 -8.93 -13.74
CA LYS A 243 10.03 -7.93 -14.81
C LYS A 243 10.23 -6.53 -14.23
N SER A 244 9.40 -6.13 -13.26
CA SER A 244 9.46 -4.83 -12.60
C SER A 244 10.83 -4.53 -11.99
N ALA A 245 11.42 -5.51 -11.29
CA ALA A 245 12.76 -5.39 -10.72
C ALA A 245 13.84 -5.14 -11.77
N LYS A 246 13.72 -5.77 -12.94
CA LYS A 246 14.68 -5.63 -14.05
C LYS A 246 14.53 -4.29 -14.76
N ASP A 247 13.30 -3.88 -15.01
CA ASP A 247 12.99 -2.65 -15.74
C ASP A 247 13.09 -1.41 -14.83
N GLY A 248 13.06 -1.61 -13.51
CA GLY A 248 13.09 -0.55 -12.50
C GLY A 248 11.74 0.15 -12.33
N GLU A 249 10.68 -0.40 -12.90
CA GLU A 249 9.33 0.16 -12.98
C GLU A 249 8.36 -0.59 -12.05
N ILE A 250 7.47 0.15 -11.41
CA ILE A 250 6.39 -0.42 -10.59
C ILE A 250 5.35 -1.06 -11.52
N PRO A 251 4.89 -2.30 -11.22
CA PRO A 251 3.87 -2.93 -12.05
C PRO A 251 2.59 -2.11 -12.05
N GLU A 252 1.99 -1.93 -13.23
CA GLU A 252 0.61 -1.43 -13.35
C GLU A 252 -0.35 -2.43 -12.68
N GLU A 253 -1.32 -1.90 -11.94
CA GLU A 253 -2.37 -2.68 -11.25
C GLU A 253 -3.28 -3.44 -12.22
#